data_AF-A0A957Z0D8-F1
#
_entry.id   AF-A0A957Z0D8-F1
#
_cell.length_a   1.000
_cell.length_b   1.000
_cell.length_c   1.000
_cell.angle_alpha   90.00
_cell.angle_beta   90.00
_cell.angle_gamma   90.00
#
_symmetry.space_group_name_H-M   'P 1'
#
loop_
_entity.id
_entity.type
_entity.pdbx_description
1 polymer ?
#
loop_
_entity_poly.entity_id
_entity_poly.type
_entity_poly.pdbx_seq_one_letter_code
_entity_poly.pdbx_strand_id
1 'polypeptide(L)'
;MTTATPARSANVLPPPTQRFGALGWLRNNLFSGWLSSLLTLAVFALLAFVLPRLFGWVLNGANWAVVPANWNLMMRGQYPAEEAYRLWFCLYALGAVVGLGWGVWGRNLQAATIVVFAVPLA
;
A
#
# COMPACT_ATOMS: atom_id res chain seq x y z
N MET A 1 43.06 56.82 7.00
CA MET A 1 43.48 55.53 6.40
C MET A 1 42.75 54.42 7.14
N THR A 2 41.78 53.77 6.50
CA THR A 2 41.05 52.61 7.04
C THR A 2 41.44 51.39 6.21
N THR A 3 42.16 50.45 6.80
CA THR A 3 42.52 49.18 6.17
C THR A 3 41.34 48.21 6.31
N ALA A 4 40.79 47.75 5.19
CA ALA A 4 39.77 46.71 5.18
C ALA A 4 40.43 45.33 5.34
N THR A 5 39.99 44.56 6.34
CA THR A 5 40.38 43.16 6.53
C THR A 5 39.74 42.30 5.43
N PRO A 6 40.51 41.52 4.65
CA PRO A 6 39.92 40.66 3.63
C PRO A 6 39.13 39.51 4.31
N ALA A 7 37.88 39.34 3.90
CA ALA A 7 37.03 38.25 4.37
C ALA A 7 37.62 36.90 3.93
N ARG A 8 37.81 36.00 4.91
CA ARG A 8 38.30 34.63 4.69
C ARG A 8 37.28 33.86 3.85
N SER A 9 37.68 33.46 2.64
CA SER A 9 36.88 32.62 1.75
C SER A 9 36.55 31.29 2.45
N ALA A 10 35.28 31.10 2.81
CA ALA A 10 34.78 29.82 3.28
C ALA A 10 34.96 28.80 2.17
N ASN A 11 35.71 27.74 2.44
CA ASN A 11 35.94 26.66 1.48
C ASN A 11 34.62 25.89 1.34
N VAL A 12 33.84 26.21 0.31
CA VAL A 12 32.56 25.54 0.02
C VAL A 12 32.89 24.17 -0.55
N LEU A 13 32.88 23.16 0.31
CA LEU A 13 32.99 21.76 -0.12
C LEU A 13 31.82 21.45 -1.07
N PRO A 14 32.07 20.73 -2.18
CA PRO A 14 30.98 20.29 -3.05
C PRO A 14 29.99 19.43 -2.24
N PRO A 15 28.69 19.50 -2.54
CA PRO A 15 27.69 18.71 -1.82
C PRO A 15 28.09 17.23 -1.87
N PRO A 16 28.02 16.50 -0.74
CA PRO A 16 28.49 15.12 -0.67
C PRO A 16 27.72 14.25 -1.65
N THR A 17 28.38 13.85 -2.74
CA THR A 17 27.79 12.99 -3.77
C THR A 17 27.93 11.52 -3.37
N GLN A 18 27.35 11.10 -2.24
CA GLN A 18 27.17 9.67 -1.97
C GLN A 18 26.03 9.13 -2.86
N ARG A 19 26.35 8.91 -4.14
CA ARG A 19 25.50 8.16 -5.06
C ARG A 19 25.78 6.67 -4.85
N PHE A 20 25.19 6.07 -3.82
CA PHE A 20 25.16 4.62 -3.73
C PHE A 20 24.39 4.09 -4.94
N GLY A 21 25.06 3.41 -5.87
CA GLY A 21 24.37 2.58 -6.86
C GLY A 21 23.63 1.43 -6.16
N ALA A 22 22.71 0.75 -6.85
CA ALA A 22 21.89 -0.31 -6.26
C ALA A 22 22.73 -1.37 -5.48
N LEU A 23 23.87 -1.77 -6.04
CA LEU A 23 24.80 -2.72 -5.39
C LEU A 23 25.47 -2.13 -4.14
N GLY A 24 25.85 -0.85 -4.17
CA GLY A 24 26.43 -0.15 -3.03
C GLY A 24 25.42 0.02 -1.89
N TRP A 25 24.16 0.30 -2.22
CA TRP A 25 23.06 0.31 -1.26
C TRP A 25 22.85 -1.08 -0.65
N LEU A 26 22.84 -2.13 -1.46
CA LEU A 26 22.62 -3.51 -0.99
C LEU A 26 23.68 -3.93 0.03
N ARG A 27 24.96 -3.66 -0.27
CA ARG A 27 26.06 -3.94 0.65
C ARG A 27 25.92 -3.16 1.96
N ASN A 28 25.57 -1.88 1.89
CA ASN A 28 25.49 -1.03 3.07
C ASN A 28 24.26 -1.32 3.96
N ASN A 29 23.19 -1.89 3.40
CA ASN A 29 21.95 -2.14 4.15
C ASN A 29 21.77 -3.61 4.55
N LEU A 30 22.08 -4.56 3.68
CA LEU A 30 21.89 -5.99 3.93
C LEU A 30 23.17 -6.65 4.47
N PHE A 31 24.34 -6.23 3.97
CA PHE A 31 25.63 -6.86 4.27
C PHE A 31 26.60 -5.92 5.01
N SER A 32 26.07 -5.03 5.86
CA SER A 32 26.85 -4.01 6.57
C SER A 32 27.83 -4.59 7.60
N GLY A 33 27.58 -5.80 8.09
CA GLY A 33 28.42 -6.51 9.05
C GLY A 33 28.21 -8.02 8.99
N TRP A 34 28.99 -8.76 9.78
CA TRP A 34 28.99 -10.23 9.75
C TRP A 34 27.64 -10.83 10.19
N LEU A 35 27.03 -10.28 11.26
CA LEU A 35 25.73 -10.73 11.74
C LEU A 35 24.62 -10.40 10.73
N SER A 36 24.61 -9.18 10.19
CA SER A 36 23.66 -8.78 9.13
C SER A 36 23.78 -9.68 7.91
N SER A 37 25.00 -10.06 7.54
CA SER A 37 25.25 -10.94 6.39
C SER A 37 24.74 -12.35 6.65
N LEU A 38 25.00 -12.92 7.84
CA LEU A 38 24.49 -14.23 8.24
C LEU A 38 22.96 -14.25 8.29
N LEU A 39 22.35 -13.24 8.91
CA LEU A 39 20.90 -13.12 8.99
C LEU A 39 20.26 -12.97 7.60
N THR A 40 20.88 -12.16 6.74
CA THR A 40 20.45 -12.02 5.34
C THR A 40 20.48 -13.36 4.62
N LEU A 41 21.58 -14.11 4.71
CA LEU A 41 21.68 -15.45 4.10
C LEU A 41 20.64 -16.42 4.68
N ALA A 42 20.40 -16.38 5.99
CA ALA A 42 19.38 -17.21 6.65
C ALA A 42 17.97 -16.88 6.14
N VAL A 43 17.64 -15.59 5.98
CA VAL A 43 16.36 -15.15 5.40
C VAL A 43 16.24 -15.60 3.95
N PHE A 44 17.29 -15.46 3.13
CA PHE A 44 17.26 -15.96 1.75
C PHE A 44 17.04 -17.47 1.69
N ALA A 45 17.69 -18.25 2.56
CA ALA A 45 17.49 -19.69 2.66
C ALA A 45 16.05 -20.03 3.07
N LEU A 46 15.50 -19.32 4.07
CA LEU A 46 14.11 -19.47 4.49
C LEU A 46 13.14 -19.15 3.35
N LEU A 47 13.36 -18.07 2.61
CA LEU A 47 12.54 -17.69 1.47
C LEU A 47 12.62 -18.74 0.36
N ALA A 48 13.80 -19.25 0.04
CA ALA A 48 13.99 -20.31 -0.94
C ALA A 48 13.27 -21.61 -0.52
N PHE A 49 13.12 -21.86 0.77
CA PHE A 49 12.37 -22.99 1.31
C PHE A 49 10.84 -22.73 1.27
N VAL A 50 10.38 -21.58 1.75
CA VAL A 50 8.94 -21.29 1.94
C VAL A 50 8.26 -20.93 0.61
N LEU A 51 8.87 -20.09 -0.22
CA LEU A 51 8.23 -19.56 -1.43
C LEU A 51 7.76 -20.64 -2.40
N PRO A 52 8.55 -21.68 -2.76
CA PRO A 52 8.08 -22.70 -3.69
C PRO A 52 6.85 -23.45 -3.18
N ARG A 53 6.78 -23.70 -1.86
CA ARG A 53 5.63 -24.36 -1.24
C ARG A 53 4.40 -23.45 -1.23
N LEU A 54 4.60 -22.19 -0.88
CA LEU A 54 3.55 -21.19 -0.88
C LEU A 54 2.98 -21.01 -2.29
N PHE A 55 3.83 -20.83 -3.30
CA PHE A 55 3.39 -20.71 -4.68
C PHE A 55 2.77 -22.01 -5.21
N GLY A 56 3.31 -23.17 -4.83
CA GLY A 56 2.69 -24.46 -5.15
C GLY A 56 1.25 -24.56 -4.63
N TRP A 57 1.01 -24.14 -3.39
CA TRP A 57 -0.32 -24.07 -2.81
C TRP A 57 -1.19 -23.00 -3.49
N VAL A 58 -0.73 -21.75 -3.58
CA VAL A 58 -1.49 -20.63 -4.18
C VAL A 58 -1.93 -20.97 -5.61
N LEU A 59 -1.04 -21.54 -6.42
CA LEU A 59 -1.30 -21.75 -7.84
C LEU A 59 -2.04 -23.06 -8.14
N ASN A 60 -1.80 -24.12 -7.36
CA ASN A 60 -2.31 -25.47 -7.69
C ASN A 60 -3.15 -26.13 -6.60
N GLY A 61 -2.98 -25.73 -5.33
CA GLY A 61 -3.65 -26.39 -4.19
C GLY A 61 -4.83 -25.60 -3.60
N ALA A 62 -4.88 -24.29 -3.82
CA ALA A 62 -5.89 -23.42 -3.24
C ALA A 62 -7.22 -23.50 -4.03
N ASN A 63 -8.33 -23.72 -3.32
CA ASN A 63 -9.66 -23.65 -3.91
C ASN A 63 -10.15 -22.20 -3.94
N TRP A 64 -9.78 -21.48 -5.00
CA TRP A 64 -10.19 -20.09 -5.20
C TRP A 64 -11.68 -19.91 -5.46
N ALA A 65 -12.42 -20.97 -5.83
CA ALA A 65 -13.85 -20.87 -6.11
C ALA A 65 -14.68 -20.50 -4.87
N VAL A 66 -14.18 -20.76 -3.66
CA VAL A 66 -14.83 -20.39 -2.40
C VAL A 66 -15.02 -18.87 -2.28
N VAL A 67 -14.08 -18.07 -2.78
CA VAL A 67 -14.11 -16.61 -2.65
C VAL A 67 -15.28 -15.99 -3.43
N PRO A 68 -15.39 -16.16 -4.77
CA PRO A 68 -16.53 -15.61 -5.50
C PRO A 68 -17.85 -16.32 -5.16
N ALA A 69 -17.83 -17.62 -4.86
CA ALA A 69 -19.04 -18.35 -4.48
C ALA A 69 -19.66 -17.88 -3.15
N ASN A 70 -18.85 -17.30 -2.26
CA ASN A 70 -19.29 -16.83 -0.94
C ASN A 70 -19.03 -15.33 -0.74
N TRP A 71 -18.93 -14.56 -1.82
CA TRP A 71 -18.63 -13.13 -1.78
C TRP A 71 -19.57 -12.36 -0.84
N ASN A 72 -20.87 -12.66 -0.91
CA ASN A 72 -21.90 -12.05 -0.07
C ASN A 72 -21.74 -12.42 1.44
N LEU A 73 -21.20 -13.60 1.76
CA LEU A 73 -20.83 -13.99 3.13
C LEU A 73 -19.57 -13.25 3.60
N MET A 74 -18.55 -13.12 2.76
CA MET A 74 -17.30 -12.41 3.12
C MET A 74 -17.54 -10.91 3.38
N MET A 75 -18.42 -10.27 2.61
CA MET A 75 -18.78 -8.87 2.79
C MET A 75 -19.62 -8.61 4.06
N ARG A 76 -20.52 -9.54 4.41
CA ARG A 76 -21.38 -9.40 5.60
C ARG A 76 -20.73 -9.90 6.90
N GLY A 77 -19.74 -10.79 6.81
CA GLY A 77 -19.10 -11.40 7.97
C GLY A 77 -20.05 -12.27 8.79
N GLN A 78 -20.05 -12.08 10.12
CA GLN A 78 -20.92 -12.80 11.07
C GLN A 78 -22.34 -12.20 11.17
N TYR A 79 -22.67 -11.21 10.34
CA TYR A 79 -23.94 -10.52 10.43
C TYR A 79 -25.09 -11.40 9.89
N PRO A 80 -26.22 -11.53 10.61
CA PRO A 80 -27.32 -12.41 10.18
C PRO A 80 -27.86 -11.98 8.81
N ALA A 81 -28.08 -12.97 7.93
CA ALA A 81 -28.44 -12.73 6.54
C ALA A 81 -29.77 -11.95 6.38
N GLU A 82 -30.72 -12.20 7.29
CA GLU A 82 -32.03 -11.53 7.38
C GLU A 82 -31.90 -10.02 7.58
N GLU A 83 -30.87 -9.59 8.30
CA GLU A 83 -30.70 -8.18 8.65
C GLU A 83 -29.77 -7.44 7.69
N ALA A 84 -29.17 -8.13 6.72
CA ALA A 84 -28.12 -7.60 5.84
C ALA A 84 -28.48 -6.26 5.17
N TYR A 85 -29.77 -6.01 4.96
CA TYR A 85 -30.29 -4.75 4.44
C TYR A 85 -29.84 -3.52 5.26
N ARG A 86 -29.59 -3.69 6.57
CA ARG A 86 -29.10 -2.61 7.46
C ARG A 86 -27.70 -2.13 7.05
N LEU A 87 -26.80 -3.06 6.75
CA LEU A 87 -25.44 -2.73 6.27
C LEU A 87 -25.51 -2.00 4.93
N TRP A 88 -26.28 -2.55 3.98
CA TRP A 88 -26.44 -1.93 2.67
C TRP A 88 -27.06 -0.54 2.78
N PHE A 89 -28.10 -0.37 3.60
CA PHE A 89 -28.71 0.93 3.84
C PHE A 89 -27.71 1.95 4.40
N CYS A 90 -26.90 1.58 5.39
CA CYS A 90 -25.86 2.46 5.92
C CYS A 90 -24.83 2.85 4.85
N LEU A 91 -24.40 1.90 4.02
CA LEU A 91 -23.45 2.17 2.92
C LEU A 91 -24.05 3.11 1.87
N TYR A 92 -25.30 2.90 1.46
CA TYR A 92 -25.99 3.80 0.52
C TYR A 92 -26.21 5.18 1.12
N ALA A 93 -26.59 5.28 2.39
CA ALA A 93 -26.75 6.55 3.08
C ALA A 93 -25.42 7.32 3.16
N LEU A 94 -24.33 6.64 3.53
CA LEU A 94 -22.99 7.23 3.53
C LEU A 94 -22.56 7.64 2.13
N GLY A 95 -22.76 6.79 1.13
CA GLY A 95 -22.46 7.08 -0.28
C GLY A 95 -23.25 8.28 -0.80
N ALA A 96 -24.53 8.38 -0.44
CA ALA A 96 -25.36 9.53 -0.81
C ALA A 96 -24.86 10.82 -0.15
N VAL A 97 -24.52 10.80 1.15
CA VAL A 97 -23.97 11.97 1.84
C VAL A 97 -22.63 12.40 1.23
N VAL A 98 -21.73 11.46 0.96
CA VAL A 98 -20.43 11.74 0.34
C VAL A 98 -20.61 12.25 -1.09
N GLY A 99 -21.47 11.61 -1.88
CA GLY A 99 -21.75 11.98 -3.26
C GLY A 99 -22.39 13.36 -3.37
N LEU A 100 -23.39 13.67 -2.53
CA LEU A 100 -24.00 14.99 -2.46
C LEU A 100 -23.01 16.04 -1.95
N GLY A 101 -22.19 15.72 -0.95
CA GLY A 101 -21.13 16.60 -0.47
C GLY A 101 -20.10 16.94 -1.55
N TRP A 102 -19.70 15.95 -2.35
CA TRP A 102 -18.80 16.16 -3.49
C TRP A 102 -19.45 16.96 -4.62
N GLY A 103 -20.74 16.74 -4.89
CA GLY A 103 -21.50 17.48 -5.90
C GLY A 103 -21.77 18.95 -5.54
N VAL A 104 -21.74 19.30 -4.24
CA VAL A 104 -21.83 20.70 -3.77
C VAL A 104 -20.48 21.43 -3.91
N TRP A 105 -19.36 20.73 -3.70
CA TRP A 105 -18.02 21.33 -3.84
C TRP A 105 -17.56 21.37 -5.30
N GLY A 106 -17.61 20.25 -6.01
CA GLY A 106 -17.31 20.15 -7.42
C GLY A 106 -18.59 20.36 -8.22
N ARG A 107 -18.66 21.43 -9.02
CA ARG A 107 -19.82 21.79 -9.85
C ARG A 107 -20.08 20.78 -10.99
N ASN A 108 -20.38 19.52 -10.66
CA ASN A 108 -20.74 18.41 -11.55
C ASN A 108 -21.46 17.29 -10.77
N LEU A 109 -22.78 17.42 -10.58
CA LEU A 109 -23.65 16.47 -9.86
C LEU A 109 -23.78 15.09 -10.55
N GLN A 110 -23.52 15.00 -11.86
CA GLN A 110 -23.80 13.79 -12.65
C GLN A 110 -22.82 12.63 -12.40
N ALA A 111 -21.57 12.90 -12.04
CA ALA A 111 -20.59 11.86 -11.75
C ALA A 111 -20.79 11.24 -10.35
N ALA A 112 -21.28 12.02 -9.39
CA ALA A 112 -21.45 11.58 -8.01
C ALA A 112 -22.67 10.66 -7.82
N THR A 113 -23.76 10.90 -8.54
CA THR A 113 -24.98 10.07 -8.46
C THR A 113 -24.79 8.67 -9.06
N ILE A 114 -24.01 8.53 -10.13
CA ILE A 114 -23.79 7.22 -10.78
C ILE A 114 -23.05 6.25 -9.85
N VAL A 115 -22.09 6.72 -9.03
CA VAL A 115 -21.32 5.85 -8.11
C VAL A 115 -22.19 5.29 -6.98
N VAL A 116 -23.19 6.04 -6.50
CA VAL A 116 -24.08 5.62 -5.39
C VAL A 116 -25.01 4.48 -5.81
N PHE A 117 -25.41 4.42 -7.08
CA PHE A 117 -26.32 3.40 -7.59
C PHE A 117 -25.63 2.27 -8.38
N ALA A 118 -24.32 2.39 -8.65
CA ALA A 118 -23.54 1.39 -9.40
C ALA A 118 -23.25 0.08 -8.65
N VAL A 119 -23.74 -0.07 -7.41
CA VAL A 119 -23.79 -1.37 -6.73
C VAL A 119 -25.24 -1.87 -6.69
N PRO A 120 -25.75 -2.48 -7.78
CA PRO A 120 -26.95 -3.30 -7.70
C PRO A 120 -26.60 -4.79 -7.55
N LEU A 121 -27.10 -5.36 -6.45
CA LEU A 121 -27.90 -6.58 -6.42
C LEU A 121 -27.34 -7.86 -7.08
N ALA A 122 -26.64 -8.69 -6.29
CA ALA A 122 -26.82 -10.14 -6.13
C ALA A 122 -25.73 -10.71 -5.18
#